data_AF-A0A929N0Y6-F1
#
_entry.id   AF-A0A929N0Y6-F1
#
_cell.length_a   1.000
_cell.length_b   1.000
_cell.length_c   1.000
_cell.angle_alpha   90.00
_cell.angle_beta   90.00
_cell.angle_gamma   90.00
#
_symmetry.space_group_name_H-M   'P 1'
#
loop_
_entity.id
_entity.type
_entity.pdbx_description
1 polymer ?
#
loop_
_entity_poly.entity_id
_entity_poly.type
_entity_poly.pdbx_seq_one_letter_code
_entity_poly.pdbx_strand_id
1 'polypeptide(L)'
;MRKRSILTALVTASLAVSLAACGETDTAHSYTTPKDTKTVEKTLDAVDGAGVSVPEKRDLKVKLPSGQNAVKWQINVSDPSVAEVGKSEKDIITIHPLKPLGEDDAPVTVTLTSPDGATTSFTLKITEGAN
;
A
#
# COMPACT_ATOMS: atom_id res chain seq x y z
N MET A 1 17.56 -7.02 58.01
CA MET A 1 17.07 -8.10 57.11
C MET A 1 17.30 -7.69 55.66
N ARG A 2 17.52 -8.67 54.80
CA ARG A 2 18.24 -8.57 53.52
C ARG A 2 17.41 -7.90 52.40
N LYS A 3 18.09 -7.05 51.63
CA LYS A 3 17.67 -6.45 50.35
C LYS A 3 17.12 -7.50 49.38
N ARG A 4 16.02 -7.20 48.70
CA ARG A 4 15.64 -7.86 47.43
C ARG A 4 15.13 -6.82 46.44
N SER A 5 16.01 -6.47 45.51
CA SER A 5 15.74 -5.65 44.32
C SER A 5 14.61 -6.27 43.49
N ILE A 6 13.66 -5.43 43.09
CA ILE A 6 12.74 -5.75 42.00
C ILE A 6 13.38 -5.17 40.74
N LEU A 7 13.96 -6.05 39.94
CA LEU A 7 14.58 -5.73 38.66
C LEU A 7 13.45 -5.59 37.63
N THR A 8 13.02 -4.36 37.36
CA THR A 8 12.09 -4.07 36.27
C THR A 8 12.82 -4.26 34.95
N ALA A 9 12.61 -5.40 34.29
CA ALA A 9 13.05 -5.64 32.93
C ALA A 9 12.12 -4.84 31.98
N LEU A 10 12.58 -3.69 31.50
CA LEU A 10 11.99 -3.04 30.34
C LEU A 10 12.29 -3.91 29.11
N VAL A 11 11.27 -4.62 28.63
CA VAL A 11 11.28 -5.20 27.30
C VAL A 11 11.16 -4.05 26.31
N THR A 12 12.29 -3.54 25.84
CA THR A 12 12.34 -2.70 24.64
C THR A 12 12.09 -3.61 23.44
N ALA A 13 10.86 -3.66 22.96
CA ALA A 13 10.54 -4.17 21.64
C ALA A 13 11.12 -3.21 20.60
N SER A 14 12.41 -3.36 20.30
CA SER A 14 13.00 -2.82 19.09
C SER A 14 12.31 -3.49 17.91
N LEU A 15 11.35 -2.79 17.29
CA LEU A 15 10.88 -3.11 15.95
C LEU A 15 12.10 -3.04 15.03
N ALA A 16 12.71 -4.20 14.77
CA ALA A 16 13.64 -4.35 13.67
C ALA A 16 12.83 -4.22 12.39
N VAL A 17 12.78 -3.01 11.82
CA VAL A 17 12.45 -2.83 10.41
C VAL A 17 13.62 -3.45 9.65
N SER A 18 13.54 -4.75 9.41
CA SER A 18 14.30 -5.39 8.35
C SER A 18 13.77 -4.83 7.04
N LEU A 19 14.40 -3.75 6.57
CA LEU A 19 14.36 -3.31 5.18
C LEU A 19 15.04 -4.41 4.36
N ALA A 20 14.31 -5.50 4.12
CA ALA A 20 14.64 -6.42 3.07
C ALA A 20 14.65 -5.59 1.79
N ALA A 21 15.84 -5.32 1.28
CA ALA A 21 16.05 -4.96 -0.11
C ALA A 21 15.51 -6.13 -0.95
N CYS A 22 14.20 -6.12 -1.20
CA CYS A 22 13.56 -7.04 -2.11
C CYS A 22 13.83 -6.50 -3.51
N GLY A 23 14.27 -7.42 -4.37
CA GLY A 23 14.90 -7.11 -5.64
C GLY A 23 14.10 -6.16 -6.51
N GLU A 24 14.86 -5.49 -7.37
CA GLU A 24 14.41 -4.85 -8.60
C GLU A 24 13.69 -5.89 -9.48
N THR A 25 12.46 -6.23 -9.11
CA THR A 25 11.48 -6.72 -10.06
C THR A 25 10.65 -5.51 -10.43
N ASP A 26 11.17 -4.75 -11.38
CA ASP A 26 10.36 -3.95 -12.30
C ASP A 26 9.47 -4.93 -13.09
N THR A 27 8.53 -5.58 -12.41
CA THR A 27 7.39 -6.20 -13.08
C THR A 27 6.57 -5.04 -13.59
N ALA A 28 6.94 -4.62 -14.80
CA ALA A 28 6.34 -3.54 -15.55
C ALA A 28 4.82 -3.51 -15.32
N HIS A 29 4.37 -2.47 -14.64
CA HIS A 29 2.97 -2.15 -14.41
C HIS A 29 2.23 -2.14 -15.76
N SER A 30 1.57 -3.26 -16.09
CA SER A 30 1.04 -3.53 -17.43
C SER A 30 -0.46 -3.24 -17.52
N TYR A 31 -1.16 -3.29 -16.39
CA TYR A 31 -2.57 -2.93 -16.33
C TYR A 31 -2.78 -1.46 -16.70
N THR A 32 -3.67 -1.22 -17.65
CA THR A 32 -4.10 0.13 -18.05
C THR A 32 -5.58 0.25 -17.75
N THR A 33 -5.96 1.24 -16.94
CA THR A 33 -7.36 1.53 -16.62
C THR A 33 -8.17 1.68 -17.91
N PRO A 34 -9.17 0.81 -18.16
CA PRO A 34 -10.09 0.97 -19.27
C PRO A 34 -10.82 2.31 -19.20
N LYS A 35 -11.15 2.89 -20.36
CA LYS A 35 -11.70 4.25 -20.47
C LYS A 35 -12.96 4.49 -19.65
N ASP A 36 -13.81 3.48 -19.50
CA ASP A 36 -15.11 3.56 -18.83
C ASP A 36 -15.07 3.06 -17.37
N THR A 37 -13.90 2.68 -16.86
CA THR A 37 -13.74 2.23 -15.48
C THR A 37 -13.87 3.39 -14.51
N LYS A 38 -14.78 3.26 -13.54
CA LYS A 38 -14.93 4.24 -12.45
C LYS A 38 -13.74 4.15 -11.50
N THR A 39 -13.34 5.28 -10.94
CA THR A 39 -12.18 5.34 -10.04
C THR A 39 -12.54 5.88 -8.67
N VAL A 40 -11.79 5.45 -7.66
CA VAL A 40 -11.76 6.06 -6.33
C VAL A 40 -10.46 6.86 -6.25
N GLU A 41 -10.55 8.18 -6.09
CA GLU A 41 -9.37 9.04 -5.99
C GLU A 41 -9.04 9.36 -4.53
N LYS A 42 -7.77 9.20 -4.17
CA LYS A 42 -7.23 9.53 -2.84
C LYS A 42 -5.91 10.28 -2.99
N THR A 43 -5.59 11.14 -2.05
CA THR A 43 -4.25 11.76 -1.97
C THR A 43 -3.32 10.85 -1.18
N LEU A 44 -2.00 11.01 -1.38
CA LEU A 44 -0.98 10.28 -0.62
C LEU A 44 -1.17 10.42 0.90
N ASP A 45 -1.45 11.64 1.38
CA ASP A 45 -1.72 11.94 2.79
C ASP A 45 -2.98 11.25 3.33
N ALA A 46 -4.01 11.10 2.49
CA ALA A 46 -5.26 10.44 2.88
C ALA A 46 -5.15 8.91 2.95
N VAL A 47 -4.11 8.33 2.36
CA VAL A 47 -3.86 6.88 2.43
C VAL A 47 -2.83 6.52 3.49
N ASP A 48 -1.91 7.41 3.86
CA ASP A 48 -0.82 7.09 4.80
C ASP A 48 -1.33 6.56 6.15
N GLY A 49 -0.99 5.29 6.47
CA GLY A 49 -1.45 4.60 7.68
C GLY A 49 -2.96 4.33 7.74
N ALA A 50 -3.72 4.64 6.69
CA ALA A 50 -5.16 4.52 6.65
C ALA A 50 -5.63 3.16 6.09
N GLY A 51 -6.88 2.80 6.43
CA GLY A 51 -7.60 1.72 5.77
C GLY A 51 -8.38 2.27 4.57
N VAL A 52 -7.94 1.96 3.36
CA VAL A 52 -8.55 2.42 2.11
C VAL A 52 -9.50 1.35 1.58
N SER A 53 -10.80 1.68 1.53
CA SER A 53 -11.82 0.79 0.96
C SER A 53 -12.04 1.10 -0.52
N VAL A 54 -11.96 0.08 -1.37
CA VAL A 54 -12.10 0.20 -2.83
C VAL A 54 -13.04 -0.90 -3.33
N PRO A 55 -14.10 -0.57 -4.07
CA PRO A 55 -14.93 -1.58 -4.71
C PRO A 55 -14.16 -2.34 -5.79
N GLU A 56 -14.41 -3.65 -5.93
CA GLU A 56 -13.68 -4.51 -6.88
C GLU A 56 -13.77 -4.02 -8.34
N LYS A 57 -14.86 -3.31 -8.71
CA LYS A 57 -15.07 -2.78 -10.06
C LYS A 57 -14.53 -1.36 -10.26
N ARG A 58 -13.72 -0.86 -9.32
CA ARG A 58 -13.14 0.48 -9.39
C ARG A 58 -11.64 0.46 -9.17
N ASP A 59 -10.95 1.29 -9.94
CA ASP A 59 -9.53 1.50 -9.74
C ASP A 59 -9.30 2.52 -8.64
N LEU A 60 -8.37 2.25 -7.74
CA LEU A 60 -7.85 3.23 -6.79
C LEU A 60 -6.77 4.06 -7.47
N LYS A 61 -6.98 5.38 -7.51
CA LYS A 61 -6.00 6.34 -7.98
C LYS A 61 -5.46 7.12 -6.80
N VAL A 62 -4.19 6.89 -6.46
CA VAL A 62 -3.47 7.63 -5.44
C VAL A 62 -2.73 8.79 -6.11
N LYS A 63 -3.15 10.01 -5.81
CA LYS A 63 -2.55 11.24 -6.31
C LYS A 63 -1.39 11.65 -5.42
N LEU A 64 -0.22 11.75 -6.05
CA LEU A 64 1.01 12.21 -5.43
C LEU A 64 1.04 13.75 -5.33
N PRO A 65 1.88 14.30 -4.43
CA PRO A 65 2.09 15.74 -4.36
C PRO A 65 2.59 16.32 -5.69
N SER A 66 2.26 17.58 -5.96
CA SER A 66 2.70 18.25 -7.19
C SER A 66 4.24 18.24 -7.33
N GLY A 67 4.72 17.93 -8.53
CA GLY A 67 6.15 17.80 -8.82
C GLY A 67 6.71 16.39 -8.66
N GLN A 68 5.94 15.47 -8.07
CA GLN A 68 6.30 14.05 -8.01
C GLN A 68 5.91 13.34 -9.30
N ASN A 69 6.64 12.26 -9.63
CA ASN A 69 6.36 11.43 -10.79
C ASN A 69 6.20 9.98 -10.35
N ALA A 70 4.98 9.45 -10.47
CA ALA A 70 4.59 8.09 -10.08
C ALA A 70 5.39 7.00 -10.80
N VAL A 71 5.96 7.27 -11.98
CA VAL A 71 6.83 6.33 -12.70
C VAL A 71 8.14 6.07 -11.95
N LYS A 72 8.58 7.02 -11.11
CA LYS A 72 9.80 6.88 -10.29
C LYS A 72 9.53 6.27 -8.92
N TRP A 73 8.27 6.00 -8.60
CA TRP A 73 7.87 5.40 -7.35
C TRP A 73 7.86 3.89 -7.49
N GLN A 74 8.30 3.20 -6.46
CA GLN A 74 8.19 1.75 -6.37
C GLN A 74 6.93 1.40 -5.59
N ILE A 75 6.09 0.54 -6.16
CA ILE A 75 4.81 0.14 -5.55
C ILE A 75 4.86 -1.36 -5.29
N ASN A 76 4.64 -1.75 -4.04
CA ASN A 76 4.57 -3.14 -3.63
C ASN A 76 3.19 -3.44 -3.04
N VAL A 77 2.51 -4.44 -3.58
CA VAL A 77 1.28 -5.00 -3.01
C VAL A 77 1.65 -6.29 -2.30
N SER A 78 1.28 -6.43 -1.02
CA SER A 78 1.65 -7.59 -0.21
C SER A 78 1.10 -8.91 -0.76
N ASP A 79 -0.07 -8.86 -1.42
CA ASP A 79 -0.68 -10.01 -2.09
C ASP A 79 -1.10 -9.62 -3.52
N PRO A 80 -0.30 -9.89 -4.55
CA PRO A 80 -0.63 -9.57 -5.94
C PRO A 80 -1.78 -10.40 -6.50
N SER A 81 -2.27 -11.43 -5.77
CA SER A 81 -3.44 -12.20 -6.18
C SER A 81 -4.76 -11.46 -5.93
N VAL A 82 -4.74 -10.40 -5.10
CA VAL A 82 -5.94 -9.61 -4.78
C VAL A 82 -6.04 -8.29 -5.53
N ALA A 83 -4.90 -7.73 -5.93
CA ALA A 83 -4.79 -6.41 -6.50
C ALA A 83 -3.49 -6.34 -7.28
N GLU A 84 -3.55 -5.69 -8.43
CA GLU A 84 -2.40 -5.42 -9.26
C GLU A 84 -2.13 -3.92 -9.34
N VAL A 85 -0.88 -3.57 -9.60
CA VAL A 85 -0.49 -2.18 -9.77
C VAL A 85 -0.62 -1.82 -11.25
N GLY A 86 -1.45 -0.82 -11.52
CA GLY A 86 -1.63 -0.24 -12.84
C GLY A 86 -0.46 0.62 -13.26
N LYS A 87 -0.37 0.86 -14.56
CA LYS A 87 0.64 1.72 -15.16
C LYS A 87 0.64 3.10 -14.49
N SER A 88 1.75 3.44 -13.86
CA SER A 88 1.95 4.77 -13.28
C SER A 88 1.97 5.83 -14.37
N GLU A 89 1.19 6.89 -14.18
CA GLU A 89 1.08 7.99 -15.15
C GLU A 89 1.15 9.34 -14.43
N LYS A 90 2.09 10.20 -14.85
CA LYS A 90 2.28 11.54 -14.28
C LYS A 90 2.44 11.47 -12.74
N ASP A 91 1.57 12.10 -11.99
CA ASP A 91 1.50 12.13 -10.53
C ASP A 91 0.50 11.10 -9.94
N ILE A 92 0.04 10.13 -10.72
CA ILE A 92 -1.00 9.17 -10.30
C ILE A 92 -0.46 7.75 -10.29
N ILE A 93 -0.60 7.10 -9.12
CA ILE A 93 -0.41 5.67 -8.94
C ILE A 93 -1.78 5.01 -9.04
N THR A 94 -1.89 3.96 -9.84
CA THR A 94 -3.14 3.23 -10.04
C THR A 94 -3.03 1.84 -9.42
N ILE A 95 -4.05 1.42 -8.68
CA ILE A 95 -4.17 0.07 -8.14
C ILE A 95 -5.50 -0.50 -8.59
N HIS A 96 -5.44 -1.62 -9.29
CA HIS A 96 -6.61 -2.33 -9.77
C HIS A 96 -6.92 -3.50 -8.83
N PRO A 97 -8.08 -3.48 -8.16
CA PRO A 97 -8.54 -4.65 -7.41
C PRO A 97 -8.90 -5.80 -8.34
N LEU A 98 -8.49 -7.02 -7.99
CA LEU A 98 -8.77 -8.25 -8.76
C LEU A 98 -9.86 -9.11 -8.12
N LYS A 99 -9.89 -9.17 -6.78
CA LYS A 99 -10.91 -9.91 -6.02
C LYS A 99 -11.24 -9.21 -4.70
N PRO A 100 -12.48 -9.30 -4.22
CA PRO A 100 -12.85 -8.84 -2.88
C PRO A 100 -12.10 -9.61 -1.80
N LEU A 101 -11.90 -8.95 -0.65
CA LEU A 101 -11.39 -9.60 0.55
C LEU A 101 -12.58 -10.05 1.40
N GLY A 102 -12.60 -11.32 1.77
CA GLY A 102 -13.52 -11.86 2.77
C GLY A 102 -13.19 -11.34 4.17
N GLU A 103 -14.11 -11.58 5.12
CA GLU A 103 -13.96 -11.14 6.51
C GLU A 103 -12.77 -11.81 7.22
N ASP A 104 -12.42 -13.03 6.80
CA ASP A 104 -11.29 -13.82 7.31
C ASP A 104 -10.00 -13.68 6.48
N ASP A 105 -10.02 -12.95 5.36
CA ASP A 105 -8.83 -12.78 4.52
C ASP A 105 -7.79 -11.87 5.20
N ALA A 106 -6.52 -12.16 4.94
CA ALA A 106 -5.42 -11.35 5.45
C ALA A 106 -5.51 -9.90 4.91
N PRO A 107 -5.23 -8.89 5.74
CA PRO A 107 -5.24 -7.51 5.28
C PRO A 107 -4.15 -7.29 4.23
N VAL A 108 -4.53 -6.70 3.11
CA VAL A 108 -3.60 -6.41 2.02
C VAL A 108 -2.94 -5.08 2.30
N THR A 109 -1.62 -5.06 2.32
CA THR A 109 -0.85 -3.83 2.53
C THR A 109 -0.25 -3.38 1.21
N VAL A 110 -0.47 -2.13 0.88
CA VAL A 110 0.19 -1.46 -0.25
C VAL A 110 1.27 -0.56 0.32
N THR A 111 2.49 -0.72 -0.17
CA THR A 111 3.64 0.13 0.17
C THR A 111 4.06 0.92 -1.06
N LEU A 112 4.10 2.24 -0.90
CA LEU A 112 4.56 3.20 -1.89
C LEU A 112 5.91 3.75 -1.42
N THR A 113 6.96 3.51 -2.20
CA THR A 113 8.31 4.01 -1.92
C THR A 113 8.64 5.12 -2.89
N SER A 114 8.94 6.30 -2.37
CA SER A 114 9.37 7.46 -3.15
C SER A 114 10.81 7.26 -3.65
N PRO A 115 11.23 7.98 -4.70
CA PRO A 115 12.61 7.92 -5.21
C PRO A 115 13.66 8.42 -4.22
N ASP A 116 13.26 9.21 -3.21
CA ASP A 116 14.13 9.61 -2.09
C ASP A 116 14.23 8.56 -0.97
N GLY A 117 13.46 7.47 -1.07
CA GLY A 117 13.48 6.35 -0.13
C GLY A 117 12.45 6.43 1.00
N ALA A 118 11.62 7.47 1.06
CA ALA A 118 10.52 7.53 2.00
C ALA A 118 9.44 6.50 1.63
N THR A 119 8.88 5.83 2.63
CA THR A 119 7.85 4.81 2.46
C THR A 119 6.53 5.26 3.08
N THR A 120 5.45 5.12 2.31
CA THR A 120 4.07 5.32 2.74
C THR A 120 3.36 3.98 2.59
N SER A 121 2.67 3.52 3.63
CA SER A 121 1.97 2.24 3.57
C SER A 121 0.55 2.37 4.06
N PHE A 122 -0.35 1.58 3.46
CA PHE A 122 -1.76 1.61 3.80
C PHE A 122 -2.41 0.24 3.61
N THR A 123 -3.48 -0.01 4.36
CA THR A 123 -4.25 -1.24 4.23
C THR A 123 -5.31 -1.06 3.15
N LEU A 124 -5.30 -1.91 2.14
CA LEU A 124 -6.30 -1.97 1.09
C LEU A 124 -7.40 -2.97 1.47
N LYS A 125 -8.65 -2.49 1.51
CA LYS A 125 -9.85 -3.30 1.69
C LYS A 125 -10.61 -3.33 0.37
N ILE A 126 -10.81 -4.50 -0.20
CA ILE A 126 -11.54 -4.65 -1.46
C ILE A 126 -12.94 -5.14 -1.15
N THR A 127 -13.95 -4.35 -1.48
CA THR A 127 -15.36 -4.67 -1.22
C THR A 127 -16.07 -5.13 -2.49
N GLU A 128 -17.01 -6.06 -2.36
CA GLU A 128 -17.83 -6.51 -3.48
C GLU A 128 -18.67 -5.38 -4.09
N GLY A 129 -18.83 -5.40 -5.42
CA GLY A 129 -19.72 -4.50 -6.15
C GLY A 129 -19.06 -3.27 -6.79
N ALA A 130 -19.87 -2.25 -7.11
CA ALA A 130 -19.50 -1.14 -8.01
C ALA A 130 -19.69 0.28 -7.42
N ASN A 131 -19.97 0.42 -6.12
CA ASN A 131 -20.56 1.65 -5.56
C ASN A 131 -19.66 2.88 -5.55
#